data_AF-A0A377UZK4-F1
#
_entry.id   AF-A0A377UZK4-F1
#
_cell.length_a   1.000
_cell.length_b   1.000
_cell.length_c   1.000
_cell.angle_alpha   90.00
_cell.angle_beta   90.00
_cell.angle_gamma   90.00
#
_symmetry.space_group_name_H-M   'P 1'
#
loop_
_entity.id
_entity.type
_entity.pdbx_description
1 polymer ?
#
loop_
_entity_poly.entity_id
_entity_poly.type
_entity_poly.pdbx_seq_one_letter_code
_entity_poly.pdbx_strand_id
1 'polypeptide(L)'
;MSCVELARTFLFLADRGIAPHLDAPVIGAIQSRQVNALMMTSGMYQNAGEFAWRVGLPAKSGVGGGIVAIVPQEMAIAVWSPELDDAGNSLAGVAMLEKLTQRMGRSVF
;
A
#
# COMPACT_ATOMS: atom_id res chain seq x y z
N MET A 1 -0.63 0.46 16.90
CA MET A 1 -1.24 -0.08 15.68
C MET A 1 -0.41 -1.26 15.22
N SER A 2 -1.01 -2.41 14.92
CA SER A 2 -0.40 -3.64 14.39
C SER A 2 -0.53 -3.73 12.87
N CYS A 3 0.18 -4.65 12.21
CA CYS A 3 -0.01 -4.89 10.76
C CYS A 3 -1.47 -5.23 10.41
N VAL A 4 -2.16 -5.97 11.27
CA VAL A 4 -3.57 -6.32 11.06
C VAL A 4 -4.46 -5.09 11.11
N GLU A 5 -4.24 -4.21 12.09
CA GLU A 5 -4.97 -2.95 12.20
C GLU A 5 -4.67 -2.04 11.01
N LEU A 6 -3.41 -1.96 10.57
CA LEU A 6 -3.02 -1.15 9.42
C LEU A 6 -3.66 -1.66 8.12
N ALA A 7 -3.61 -2.96 7.86
CA ALA A 7 -4.24 -3.55 6.67
C ALA A 7 -5.76 -3.32 6.66
N ARG A 8 -6.44 -3.51 7.80
CA ARG A 8 -7.89 -3.26 7.92
C ARG A 8 -8.23 -1.79 7.71
N THR A 9 -7.44 -0.88 8.28
CA THR A 9 -7.66 0.58 8.17
C THR A 9 -7.66 1.05 6.73
N PHE A 10 -6.82 0.47 5.86
CA PHE A 10 -6.69 0.89 4.46
C PHE A 10 -7.49 0.02 3.48
N LEU A 11 -8.17 -1.04 3.95
CA LEU A 11 -8.88 -2.00 3.09
C LEU A 11 -9.94 -1.33 2.20
N PHE A 12 -10.53 -0.22 2.66
CA PHE A 12 -11.52 0.53 1.88
C PHE A 12 -10.99 1.05 0.54
N LEU A 13 -9.67 1.24 0.41
CA LEU A 13 -9.05 1.67 -0.83
C LEU A 13 -8.97 0.57 -1.89
N ALA A 14 -9.10 -0.70 -1.50
CA ALA A 14 -9.19 -1.81 -2.44
C ALA A 14 -10.57 -1.86 -3.13
N ASP A 15 -11.65 -1.46 -2.46
CA ASP A 15 -13.01 -1.48 -3.01
C ASP A 15 -13.68 -0.11 -3.02
N ARG A 16 -13.14 0.81 -3.84
CA ARG A 16 -13.78 2.10 -4.20
C ARG A 16 -14.29 2.93 -3.01
N GLY A 17 -13.61 2.86 -1.87
CA GLY A 17 -14.01 3.63 -0.68
C GLY A 17 -14.76 2.82 0.38
N ILE A 18 -15.00 1.52 0.16
CA ILE A 18 -15.85 0.68 1.01
C ILE A 18 -14.99 -0.39 1.69
N ALA A 19 -15.09 -0.51 3.02
CA ALA A 19 -14.52 -1.64 3.74
C ALA A 19 -15.63 -2.63 4.14
N PRO A 20 -15.44 -3.95 3.95
CA PRO A 20 -16.47 -4.95 4.25
C PRO A 20 -16.95 -5.01 5.71
N HIS A 21 -16.18 -4.44 6.64
CA HIS A 21 -16.47 -4.46 8.08
C HIS A 21 -17.12 -3.15 8.58
N LEU A 22 -17.48 -2.24 7.69
CA LEU A 22 -18.11 -0.96 8.00
C LEU A 22 -19.47 -0.88 7.32
N ASP A 23 -20.44 -0.26 8.00
CA ASP A 23 -21.82 -0.12 7.50
C ASP A 23 -21.98 0.99 6.46
N ALA A 24 -20.97 1.87 6.33
CA ALA A 24 -20.98 3.00 5.41
C ALA A 24 -19.64 3.13 4.67
N PRO A 25 -19.64 3.68 3.43
CA PRO A 25 -18.41 4.01 2.74
C PRO A 25 -17.56 4.99 3.54
N VAL A 26 -16.24 4.78 3.56
CA VAL A 26 -15.27 5.70 4.20
C VAL A 26 -15.10 6.95 3.36
N ILE A 27 -15.01 6.79 2.03
CA ILE A 27 -14.94 7.87 1.04
C ILE A 27 -15.66 7.46 -0.25
N GLY A 28 -15.86 8.39 -1.18
CA GLY A 28 -16.45 8.09 -2.49
C GLY A 28 -15.47 7.39 -3.45
N ALA A 29 -16.00 6.70 -4.46
CA ALA A 29 -15.20 5.97 -5.46
C ALA A 29 -14.17 6.83 -6.19
N ILE A 30 -14.53 8.07 -6.55
CA ILE A 30 -13.61 9.02 -7.20
C ILE A 30 -12.47 9.39 -6.25
N GLN A 31 -12.77 9.67 -4.98
CA GLN A 31 -11.76 9.99 -3.96
C GLN A 31 -10.83 8.80 -3.71
N SER A 32 -11.37 7.58 -3.63
CA SER A 32 -10.56 6.35 -3.49
C SER A 32 -9.57 6.20 -4.65
N ARG A 33 -10.02 6.44 -5.89
CA ARG A 33 -9.13 6.45 -7.06
C ARG A 33 -8.06 7.54 -6.97
N GLN A 34 -8.41 8.75 -6.52
CA GLN A 34 -7.45 9.85 -6.33
C GLN A 34 -6.40 9.51 -5.26
N VAL A 35 -6.81 8.94 -4.13
CA VAL A 35 -5.91 8.51 -3.06
C VAL A 35 -4.96 7.43 -3.55
N ASN A 36 -5.46 6.39 -4.25
CA ASN A 36 -4.62 5.35 -4.83
C ASN A 36 -3.61 5.92 -5.86
N ALA A 37 -4.02 6.89 -6.69
CA ALA A 37 -3.11 7.55 -7.63
C ALA A 37 -1.99 8.34 -6.92
N LEU A 38 -2.32 9.03 -5.82
CA LEU A 38 -1.33 9.74 -5.01
C LEU A 38 -0.39 8.76 -4.27
N MET A 39 -0.93 7.68 -3.71
CA MET A 39 -0.14 6.62 -3.09
C MET A 39 0.85 6.00 -4.09
N MET A 40 0.41 5.75 -5.32
CA MET A 40 1.29 5.24 -6.37
C MET A 40 2.43 6.21 -6.70
N THR A 41 2.13 7.50 -6.86
CA THR A 41 3.10 8.47 -7.41
C THR A 41 3.97 9.16 -6.36
N SER A 42 3.55 9.15 -5.09
CA SER A 42 4.21 9.91 -4.02
C SER A 42 4.32 9.17 -2.69
N GLY A 43 3.86 7.91 -2.63
CA GLY A 43 3.68 7.20 -1.37
C GLY A 43 4.95 6.70 -0.69
N MET A 44 6.06 6.56 -1.44
CA MET A 44 7.30 5.92 -1.00
C MET A 44 8.50 6.88 -0.97
N TYR A 45 8.27 8.12 -0.54
CA TYR A 45 9.27 9.19 -0.51
C TYR A 45 9.96 9.37 -1.87
N GLN A 46 11.29 9.55 -1.90
CA GLN A 46 12.05 9.70 -3.13
C GLN A 46 12.01 8.44 -4.02
N ASN A 47 11.63 7.28 -3.47
CA ASN A 47 11.64 5.99 -4.17
C ASN A 47 10.26 5.62 -4.78
N ALA A 48 9.30 6.54 -4.86
CA ALA A 48 7.97 6.25 -5.41
C ALA A 48 8.00 5.70 -6.84
N GLY A 49 8.83 6.27 -7.73
CA GLY A 49 8.98 5.78 -9.09
C GLY A 49 9.60 4.38 -9.18
N GLU A 50 10.65 4.12 -8.40
CA GLU A 50 11.28 2.80 -8.36
C GLU A 50 10.34 1.74 -7.78
N PHE A 51 9.62 2.07 -6.71
CA PHE A 51 8.63 1.17 -6.12
C PHE A 51 7.48 0.84 -7.09
N ALA A 52 6.98 1.85 -7.83
CA ALA A 52 5.97 1.63 -8.86
C ALA A 52 6.47 0.66 -9.94
N TRP A 53 7.75 0.73 -10.34
CA TRP A 53 8.34 -0.19 -11.31
C TRP A 53 8.56 -1.61 -10.75
N ARG A 54 9.07 -1.75 -9.50
CA ARG A 54 9.39 -3.07 -8.90
C ARG A 54 8.18 -3.82 -8.38
N VAL A 55 7.25 -3.08 -7.77
CA VAL A 55 6.10 -3.62 -7.04
C VAL A 55 4.80 -3.35 -7.77
N GLY A 56 4.62 -2.18 -8.39
CA GLY A 56 3.42 -1.92 -9.20
C GLY A 56 2.12 -1.82 -8.41
N LEU A 57 2.16 -1.39 -7.14
CA LEU A 57 0.97 -1.22 -6.29
C LEU A 57 0.95 0.18 -5.67
N PRO A 58 -0.23 0.83 -5.52
CA PRO A 58 -0.39 1.99 -4.65
C PRO A 58 0.07 1.66 -3.24
N ALA A 59 1.02 2.43 -2.69
CA ALA A 59 1.54 2.18 -1.36
C ALA A 59 1.76 3.46 -0.55
N LYS A 60 1.91 3.33 0.76
CA LYS A 60 2.39 4.40 1.63
C LYS A 60 3.33 3.84 2.68
N SER A 61 4.52 4.41 2.78
CA SER A 61 5.49 4.12 3.84
C SER A 61 5.44 5.13 5.00
N GLY A 62 6.01 4.76 6.13
CA GLY A 62 6.33 5.69 7.21
C GLY A 62 7.63 5.30 7.92
N VAL A 63 8.31 6.28 8.50
CA VAL A 63 9.62 6.13 9.19
C VAL A 63 9.59 5.19 10.40
N GLY A 64 8.41 4.76 10.86
CA GLY A 64 8.30 3.65 11.82
C GLY A 64 8.63 2.29 11.21
N GLY A 65 8.84 2.19 9.89
CA GLY A 65 9.12 0.95 9.16
C GLY A 65 7.88 0.24 8.62
N GLY A 66 6.70 0.84 8.76
CA GLY A 66 5.45 0.31 8.23
C GLY A 66 5.23 0.71 6.77
N ILE A 67 4.74 -0.22 5.96
CA ILE A 67 4.27 0.04 4.59
C ILE A 67 2.90 -0.61 4.42
N VAL A 68 1.96 0.14 3.86
CA VAL A 68 0.69 -0.39 3.37
C VAL A 68 0.67 -0.34 1.85
N ALA A 69 0.24 -1.41 1.20
CA ALA A 69 0.09 -1.52 -0.26
C ALA A 69 -1.32 -2.03 -0.60
N ILE A 70 -1.92 -1.47 -1.65
CA ILE A 70 -3.29 -1.77 -2.06
C ILE A 70 -3.26 -2.59 -3.35
N VAL A 71 -3.89 -3.76 -3.34
CA VAL A 71 -4.22 -4.52 -4.54
C VAL A 71 -5.67 -4.18 -4.91
N PRO A 72 -5.91 -3.37 -5.95
CA PRO A 72 -7.26 -2.94 -6.29
C PRO A 72 -8.20 -4.12 -6.50
N GLN A 73 -9.41 -4.03 -5.95
CA GLN A 73 -10.48 -5.02 -6.00
C GLN A 73 -10.21 -6.34 -5.27
N GLU A 74 -9.09 -6.46 -4.54
CA GLU A 74 -8.71 -7.71 -3.88
C GLU A 74 -8.39 -7.52 -2.39
N MET A 75 -7.38 -6.73 -2.05
CA MET A 75 -6.87 -6.67 -0.68
C MET A 75 -6.01 -5.45 -0.36
N ALA A 76 -5.77 -5.24 0.94
CA ALA A 76 -4.72 -4.37 1.46
C ALA A 76 -3.68 -5.22 2.20
N ILE A 77 -2.40 -4.93 1.95
CA ILE A 77 -1.25 -5.63 2.51
C ILE A 77 -0.51 -4.67 3.42
N ALA A 78 -0.21 -5.10 4.64
CA ALA A 78 0.65 -4.36 5.56
C ALA A 78 1.91 -5.17 5.87
N VAL A 79 3.07 -4.53 5.75
CA VAL A 79 4.36 -5.05 6.19
C VAL A 79 4.99 -4.07 7.17
N TRP A 80 5.79 -4.59 8.10
CA TRP A 80 6.47 -3.75 9.08
C TRP A 80 7.82 -4.35 9.45
N SER A 81 8.89 -3.60 9.18
CA SER A 81 10.22 -3.85 9.74
C SER A 81 10.92 -2.51 10.02
N PRO A 82 11.43 -2.25 11.24
CA PRO A 82 11.96 -0.94 11.61
C PRO A 82 13.17 -0.45 10.81
N GLU A 83 13.99 -1.35 10.27
CA GLU A 83 15.20 -0.97 9.53
C GLU A 83 14.86 -0.33 8.18
N LEU A 84 15.41 0.87 7.93
CA LEU A 84 15.08 1.71 6.78
C LEU A 84 16.24 1.81 5.78
N ASP A 85 15.90 2.03 4.52
CA ASP A 85 16.84 2.48 3.49
C ASP A 85 17.15 3.98 3.62
N ASP A 86 18.06 4.48 2.79
CA ASP A 86 18.47 5.89 2.77
C ASP A 86 17.32 6.86 2.42
N ALA A 87 16.23 6.37 1.82
CA ALA A 87 15.03 7.14 1.50
C ALA A 87 13.95 7.07 2.61
N GLY A 88 14.20 6.34 3.70
CA GLY A 88 13.30 6.21 4.83
C GLY A 88 12.21 5.15 4.68
N ASN A 89 12.36 4.21 3.74
CA ASN A 89 11.43 3.09 3.55
C ASN A 89 11.98 1.81 4.17
N SER A 90 11.09 0.93 4.66
CA SER A 90 11.50 -0.35 5.26
C SER A 90 12.21 -1.26 4.25
N LEU A 91 13.47 -1.64 4.53
CA LEU A 91 14.27 -2.50 3.65
C LEU A 91 13.59 -3.86 3.43
N ALA A 92 13.32 -4.57 4.52
CA ALA A 92 12.67 -5.88 4.48
C ALA A 92 11.22 -5.78 3.98
N GLY A 93 10.52 -4.68 4.31
CA GLY A 93 9.15 -4.45 3.86
C GLY A 93 9.05 -4.33 2.34
N VAL A 94 9.89 -3.49 1.73
CA VAL A 94 9.93 -3.32 0.26
C VAL A 94 10.31 -4.63 -0.43
N ALA A 95 11.36 -5.31 0.05
CA ALA A 95 11.80 -6.57 -0.54
C ALA A 95 10.74 -7.68 -0.46
N MET A 96 9.97 -7.74 0.63
CA MET A 96 8.86 -8.67 0.76
C MET A 96 7.72 -8.33 -0.22
N LEU A 97 7.32 -7.06 -0.31
CA LEU A 97 6.25 -6.64 -1.22
C LEU A 97 6.60 -6.95 -2.68
N GLU A 98 7.83 -6.69 -3.11
CA GLU A 98 8.31 -7.06 -4.45
C GLU A 98 8.18 -8.56 -4.71
N LYS A 99 8.72 -9.41 -3.81
CA LYS A 99 8.65 -10.88 -3.95
C LYS A 99 7.21 -11.39 -3.94
N LEU A 100 6.36 -10.83 -3.08
CA LEU A 100 4.97 -11.25 -2.95
C LEU A 100 4.18 -10.90 -4.21
N THR A 101 4.29 -9.67 -4.69
CA THR A 101 3.64 -9.22 -5.93
C THR A 101 4.05 -10.05 -7.14
N GLN A 102 5.35 -10.34 -7.29
CA GLN A 102 5.85 -11.20 -8.37
C GLN A 102 5.25 -12.62 -8.30
N ARG A 103 5.13 -13.19 -7.09
CA ARG A 103 4.51 -14.52 -6.90
C ARG A 103 3.02 -14.54 -7.18
N MET A 104 2.30 -13.46 -6.86
CA MET A 104 0.86 -13.36 -7.08
C MET A 104 0.50 -12.96 -8.51
N GLY A 105 1.45 -12.41 -9.28
CA GLY A 105 1.17 -11.83 -10.60
C GLY A 105 0.27 -10.60 -10.52
N ARG A 106 0.39 -9.81 -9.45
CA ARG A 106 -0.47 -8.65 -9.15
C ARG A 106 0.28 -7.33 -9.23
N SER A 107 0.39 -6.78 -10.42
CA SER A 107 0.84 -5.41 -10.68
C SER A 107 -0.31 -4.65 -11.34
N VAL A 108 -0.42 -3.33 -11.11
CA VAL A 108 -1.36 -2.50 -11.88
C VAL A 108 -0.82 -2.12 -13.27
N PHE A 109 0.45 -2.46 -13.53
CA PHE A 109 1.12 -2.39 -14.83
C PHE A 109 1.30 -3.78 -15.43
#